data_AF-A0A7K3HHG7-F1
#
_entry.id   AF-A0A7K3HHG7-F1
#
_cell.length_a   1.000
_cell.length_b   1.000
_cell.length_c   1.000
_cell.angle_alpha   90.00
_cell.angle_beta   90.00
_cell.angle_gamma   90.00
#
_symmetry.space_group_name_H-M   'P 1'
#
loop_
_entity.id
_entity.type
_entity.pdbx_description
1 polymer ?
#
loop_
_entity_poly.entity_id
_entity_poly.type
_entity_poly.pdbx_seq_one_letter_code
_entity_poly.pdbx_strand_id
1 'polypeptide(L)'
;PRRALRLHGAAVAIAERHGGNVPRDHAKLLALPGVGEYTAAAVASFAYGGRHAVLDTNVRRVLARAVTGVQYPPTATTAAERRLARALLPEDDGTA
;
A
#
# COMPACT_ATOMS: atom_id res chain seq x y z
N PRO A 1 5.28 -21.19 -3.59
CA PRO A 1 6.75 -20.97 -3.49
C PRO A 1 7.23 -19.51 -3.71
N ARG A 2 6.79 -18.80 -4.77
CA ARG A 2 7.34 -17.46 -5.14
C ARG A 2 7.22 -16.40 -4.04
N ARG A 3 6.11 -16.35 -3.29
CA ARG A 3 5.91 -15.39 -2.21
C ARG A 3 6.91 -15.55 -1.06
N ALA A 4 7.19 -16.77 -0.64
CA ALA A 4 8.18 -17.05 0.42
C ALA A 4 9.59 -16.63 0.01
N LEU A 5 9.99 -16.93 -1.23
CA LEU A 5 11.29 -16.51 -1.77
C LEU A 5 11.43 -14.98 -1.83
N ARG A 6 10.35 -14.28 -2.19
CA ARG A 6 10.35 -12.82 -2.23
C ARG A 6 10.39 -12.21 -0.82
N LEU A 7 9.64 -12.78 0.12
CA LEU A 7 9.70 -12.37 1.53
C LEU A 7 11.12 -12.53 2.09
N HIS A 8 11.77 -13.66 1.84
CA HIS A 8 13.16 -13.87 2.25
C HIS A 8 14.10 -12.84 1.58
N GLY A 9 13.96 -12.60 0.28
CA GLY A 9 14.74 -11.58 -0.43
C GLY A 9 14.53 -10.17 0.11
N ALA A 10 13.30 -9.82 0.53
CA ALA A 10 13.03 -8.56 1.22
C ALA A 10 13.74 -8.49 2.58
N ALA A 11 13.70 -9.56 3.37
CA ALA A 11 14.38 -9.63 4.66
C ALA A 11 15.91 -9.48 4.53
N VAL A 12 16.53 -10.16 3.56
CA VAL A 12 17.96 -10.02 3.25
C VAL A 12 18.28 -8.57 2.86
N ALA A 13 17.50 -7.99 1.96
CA ALA A 13 17.66 -6.59 1.55
C ALA A 13 17.54 -5.59 2.72
N ILE A 14 16.65 -5.86 3.69
CA ILE A 14 16.49 -5.06 4.90
C ILE A 14 17.74 -5.18 5.80
N ALA A 15 18.24 -6.39 6.02
CA ALA A 15 19.45 -6.61 6.81
C ALA A 15 20.66 -5.89 6.22
N GLU A 16 20.91 -6.07 4.91
CA GLU A 16 22.11 -5.55 4.25
C GLU A 16 22.07 -4.05 3.97
N ARG A 17 20.92 -3.51 3.54
CA ARG A 17 20.82 -2.13 3.03
C ARG A 17 20.18 -1.15 4.00
N HIS A 18 19.52 -1.66 5.04
CA HIS A 18 18.75 -0.84 5.99
C HIS A 18 19.10 -1.16 7.45
N GLY A 19 20.21 -1.85 7.70
CA GLY A 19 20.71 -2.15 9.05
C GLY A 19 19.72 -2.97 9.88
N GLY A 20 18.99 -3.89 9.24
CA GLY A 20 18.00 -4.74 9.90
C GLY A 20 16.67 -4.04 10.23
N ASN A 21 16.52 -2.75 9.92
CA ASN A 21 15.30 -2.01 10.18
C ASN A 21 14.43 -1.93 8.93
N VAL A 22 13.16 -2.29 9.04
CA VAL A 22 12.18 -2.07 7.96
C VAL A 22 12.11 -0.56 7.67
N PRO A 23 12.25 -0.11 6.41
CA PRO A 23 12.20 1.31 6.10
C PRO A 23 10.82 1.92 6.36
N ARG A 24 10.79 3.14 6.91
CA ARG A 24 9.54 3.93 7.03
C ARG A 24 9.12 4.58 5.72
N ASP A 25 10.09 4.92 4.88
CA ASP A 25 9.87 5.62 3.63
C ASP A 25 9.23 4.69 2.59
N HIS A 26 8.12 5.17 1.99
CA HIS A 26 7.36 4.41 1.01
C HIS A 26 8.17 4.02 -0.23
N ALA A 27 9.04 4.91 -0.73
CA ALA A 27 9.86 4.61 -1.91
C ALA A 27 10.89 3.51 -1.60
N LYS A 28 11.50 3.53 -0.42
CA LYS A 28 12.39 2.45 0.05
C LYS A 28 11.66 1.14 0.23
N LEU A 29 10.43 1.16 0.77
CA LEU A 29 9.59 -0.04 0.87
C LEU A 29 9.30 -0.64 -0.51
N LEU A 30 8.93 0.19 -1.50
CA LEU A 30 8.64 -0.24 -2.87
C LEU A 30 9.87 -0.83 -3.59
N ALA A 31 11.09 -0.42 -3.19
CA ALA A 31 12.34 -0.96 -3.72
C ALA A 31 12.72 -2.35 -3.16
N LEU A 32 11.96 -2.87 -2.18
CA LEU A 32 12.20 -4.19 -1.62
C LEU A 32 11.70 -5.31 -2.55
N PRO A 33 12.43 -6.43 -2.68
CA PRO A 33 12.01 -7.56 -3.50
C PRO A 33 10.59 -8.06 -3.20
N GLY A 34 9.71 -7.97 -4.19
CA GLY A 34 8.34 -8.48 -4.10
C GLY A 34 7.38 -7.64 -3.25
N VAL A 35 7.79 -6.46 -2.81
CA VAL A 35 6.90 -5.45 -2.24
C VAL A 35 6.32 -4.61 -3.38
N GLY A 36 5.01 -4.70 -3.58
CA GLY A 36 4.28 -3.86 -4.54
C GLY A 36 3.64 -2.65 -3.87
N GLU A 37 3.00 -1.80 -4.68
CA GLU A 37 2.31 -0.56 -4.26
C GLU A 37 1.41 -0.78 -3.03
N TYR A 38 0.57 -1.83 -3.03
CA TYR A 38 -0.29 -2.17 -1.90
C TYR A 38 0.49 -2.43 -0.61
N THR A 39 1.53 -3.29 -0.67
CA THR A 39 2.28 -3.68 0.53
C THR A 39 3.14 -2.53 1.04
N ALA A 40 3.71 -1.72 0.16
CA ALA A 40 4.45 -0.52 0.55
C ALA A 40 3.54 0.48 1.27
N ALA A 41 2.36 0.78 0.71
CA ALA A 41 1.37 1.64 1.34
C ALA A 41 0.90 1.07 2.68
N ALA A 42 0.57 -0.24 2.75
CA ALA A 42 0.10 -0.88 3.97
C ALA A 42 1.14 -0.84 5.09
N VAL A 43 2.43 -1.08 4.81
CA VAL A 43 3.48 -0.99 5.84
C VAL A 43 3.67 0.46 6.27
N ALA A 44 3.73 1.40 5.32
CA ALA A 44 3.91 2.81 5.63
C ALA A 44 2.76 3.34 6.52
N SER A 45 1.50 2.99 6.22
CA SER A 45 0.35 3.40 7.03
C SER A 45 0.27 2.63 8.36
N PHE A 46 0.21 1.30 8.33
CA PHE A 46 -0.13 0.53 9.53
C PHE A 46 1.03 0.43 10.53
N ALA A 47 2.28 0.37 10.07
CA ALA A 47 3.42 0.24 10.96
C ALA A 47 4.00 1.60 11.39
N TYR A 48 3.82 2.64 10.58
CA TYR A 48 4.46 3.94 10.79
C TYR A 48 3.52 5.14 10.81
N GLY A 49 2.20 4.94 10.68
CA GLY A 49 1.22 6.03 10.70
C GLY A 49 1.36 6.99 9.51
N GLY A 50 1.96 6.54 8.40
CA GLY A 50 2.11 7.37 7.21
C GLY A 50 0.79 7.52 6.46
N ARG A 51 0.50 8.73 5.99
CA ARG A 51 -0.70 9.07 5.21
C ARG A 51 -0.66 8.50 3.78
N HIS A 52 -0.85 7.18 3.65
CA HIS A 52 -0.90 6.46 2.39
C HIS A 52 -2.22 5.71 2.19
N ALA A 53 -2.82 5.85 1.01
CA ALA A 53 -4.04 5.13 0.66
C ALA A 53 -3.73 3.67 0.37
N VAL A 54 -4.23 2.77 1.22
CA VAL A 54 -4.12 1.32 1.06
C VAL A 54 -5.27 0.81 0.19
N LEU A 55 -4.98 0.50 -1.07
CA LEU A 55 -6.01 0.17 -2.06
C LEU A 55 -5.95 -1.31 -2.48
N ASP A 56 -6.72 -2.16 -1.80
CA ASP A 56 -6.95 -3.55 -2.18
C ASP A 56 -8.32 -3.75 -2.87
N THR A 57 -8.65 -4.98 -3.24
CA THR A 57 -9.94 -5.32 -3.85
C THR A 57 -11.14 -4.99 -2.95
N ASN A 58 -10.98 -5.00 -1.63
CA ASN A 58 -12.05 -4.69 -0.69
C ASN A 58 -12.31 -3.20 -0.61
N VAL A 59 -11.27 -2.40 -0.39
CA VAL A 59 -11.34 -0.94 -0.35
C VAL A 59 -11.85 -0.41 -1.68
N ARG A 60 -11.34 -0.90 -2.81
CA ARG A 60 -11.83 -0.52 -4.16
C ARG A 60 -13.34 -0.76 -4.29
N ARG A 61 -13.82 -1.92 -3.84
CA ARG A 61 -15.24 -2.28 -3.90
C ARG A 61 -16.10 -1.39 -3.03
N VAL A 62 -15.63 -1.03 -1.83
CA VAL A 62 -16.33 -0.10 -0.93
C VAL A 62 -16.39 1.28 -1.56
N LEU A 63 -15.26 1.84 -2.02
CA LEU A 63 -15.22 3.17 -2.61
C LEU A 63 -16.04 3.27 -3.89
N ALA A 64 -15.95 2.27 -4.77
CA ALA A 64 -16.73 2.24 -6.01
C ALA A 64 -18.23 2.30 -5.74
N ARG A 65 -18.71 1.57 -4.74
CA ARG A 65 -20.14 1.50 -4.41
C ARG A 65 -20.61 2.71 -3.62
N ALA A 66 -19.91 3.05 -2.55
CA ALA A 66 -20.33 4.09 -1.62
C ALA A 66 -20.15 5.50 -2.16
N VAL A 67 -19.14 5.73 -3.01
CA VAL A 67 -18.79 7.09 -3.47
C VAL A 67 -19.14 7.31 -4.93
N THR A 68 -18.96 6.30 -5.79
CA THR A 68 -19.23 6.45 -7.23
C THR A 68 -20.51 5.77 -7.71
N GLY A 69 -21.22 5.03 -6.85
CA GLY A 69 -22.44 4.30 -7.22
C GLY A 69 -22.23 3.15 -8.20
N VAL A 70 -20.98 2.70 -8.39
CA VAL A 70 -20.62 1.64 -9.34
C VAL A 70 -20.61 0.28 -8.63
N GLN A 71 -21.51 -0.62 -9.04
CA GLN A 71 -21.63 -1.95 -8.45
C GLN A 71 -20.43 -2.86 -8.75
N TYR A 72 -19.94 -2.79 -9.99
CA TYR A 72 -18.86 -3.62 -10.53
C TYR A 72 -17.73 -2.73 -11.08
N PRO A 73 -16.73 -2.38 -10.23
CA PRO A 73 -15.60 -1.60 -10.70
C PRO A 73 -14.74 -2.41 -11.71
N PRO A 74 -13.91 -1.73 -12.52
CA PRO A 74 -12.97 -2.40 -13.43
C PRO A 74 -12.10 -3.43 -12.71
N THR A 75 -11.67 -4.48 -13.41
CA THR A 75 -10.81 -5.52 -12.81
C THR A 75 -9.45 -4.96 -12.36
N ALA A 76 -8.84 -4.11 -13.18
CA ALA A 76 -7.57 -3.44 -12.88
C ALA A 76 -7.77 -2.12 -12.13
N THR A 77 -6.84 -1.81 -11.21
CA THR A 77 -6.83 -0.55 -10.46
C THR A 77 -6.46 0.63 -11.36
N THR A 78 -7.35 1.62 -11.44
CA THR A 78 -7.22 2.80 -12.29
C THR A 78 -6.56 3.98 -11.56
N ALA A 79 -6.08 4.98 -12.31
CA ALA A 79 -5.57 6.22 -11.74
C ALA A 79 -6.68 7.03 -11.03
N ALA A 80 -7.92 6.92 -11.50
CA ALA A 80 -9.08 7.58 -10.88
C ALA A 80 -9.39 7.00 -9.49
N GLU A 81 -9.39 5.66 -9.34
CA GLU A 81 -9.56 5.02 -8.03
C GLU A 81 -8.45 5.40 -7.06
N ARG A 82 -7.19 5.47 -7.53
CA ARG A 82 -6.06 5.93 -6.70
C ARG A 82 -6.24 7.37 -6.22
N ARG A 83 -6.69 8.27 -7.10
CA ARG A 83 -6.95 9.67 -6.75
C ARG A 83 -8.10 9.79 -5.76
N LEU A 84 -9.18 9.05 -5.97
CA LEU A 84 -10.32 9.02 -5.07
C LEU A 84 -9.91 8.55 -3.67
N ALA A 85 -9.19 7.42 -3.58
CA ALA A 85 -8.74 6.88 -2.30
C ALA A 85 -7.86 7.89 -1.53
N ARG A 86 -6.94 8.60 -2.21
CA ARG A 86 -6.13 9.65 -1.59
C ARG A 86 -6.95 10.85 -1.12
N ALA A 87 -7.98 11.23 -1.86
CA ALA A 87 -8.84 12.37 -1.50
C ALA A 87 -9.73 12.08 -0.29
N LEU A 88 -9.93 10.81 0.06
CA LEU A 88 -10.74 10.38 1.20
C LEU A 88 -9.92 10.08 2.46
N LEU A 89 -8.59 10.21 2.40
CA LEU A 89 -7.75 10.08 3.59
C LEU A 89 -8.01 11.25 4.55
N PRO A 90 -8.16 10.97 5.86
CA PRO A 90 -8.23 12.00 6.89
C PRO A 90 -7.10 13.03 6.79
N GLU A 91 -7.40 14.28 7.09
CA GLU A 91 -6.42 15.38 7.00
C GLU A 91 -5.39 15.33 8.14
N ASP A 92 -5.76 14.77 9.30
CA ASP A 92 -4.88 14.60 10.45
C ASP A 92 -4.05 13.32 10.32
N ASP A 93 -2.72 13.47 10.32
CA ASP A 93 -1.73 12.40 10.22
C ASP A 93 -1.90 11.30 11.28
N GLY A 94 -2.44 11.61 12.47
CA GLY A 94 -2.71 10.62 13.53
C GLY A 94 -3.91 9.71 13.25
N THR A 95 -4.78 10.11 12.31
CA THR A 95 -5.97 9.35 11.90
C THR A 95 -5.94 8.93 10.42
N ALA A 96 -4.91 9.35 9.70
CA ALA A 96 -4.74 9.15 8.26
C ALA A 96 -4.36 7.72 7.85
#